data_AF-A0A7Y0SM28-F1
#
_entry.id   AF-A0A7Y0SM28-F1
#
_cell.length_a   1.000
_cell.length_b   1.000
_cell.length_c   1.000
_cell.angle_alpha   90.00
_cell.angle_beta   90.00
_cell.angle_gamma   90.00
#
_symmetry.space_group_name_H-M   'P 1'
#
loop_
_entity.id
_entity.type
_entity.pdbx_description
1 polymer ?
#
loop_
_entity_poly.entity_id
_entity_poly.type
_entity_poly.pdbx_seq_one_letter_code
_entity_poly.pdbx_strand_id
1 'polypeptide(L)'
;MSSGLTKKQQAIADREIELIQLAKSLVQEQGFANLTMDKLTASSPYSKGTIYNHFCSKEDVILALCIHSLKSEAIFFERTAKFNGNTREKIIAMHVGYRIYARMEPVLSTCAIVAKTPWVLEKASP
;
A
#
# COMPACT_ATOMS: atom_id res chain seq x y z
N MET A 1 22.26 8.35 -14.81
CA MET A 1 21.48 7.13 -14.61
C MET A 1 20.16 7.30 -15.34
N SER A 2 20.07 6.79 -16.56
CA SER A 2 18.86 6.86 -17.39
C SER A 2 18.15 5.52 -17.33
N SER A 3 16.97 5.49 -16.73
CA SER A 3 15.88 4.63 -17.17
C SER A 3 14.58 5.26 -16.70
N GLY A 4 14.16 6.31 -17.39
CA GLY A 4 12.78 6.79 -17.25
C GLY A 4 11.84 5.71 -17.77
N LEU A 5 10.74 5.46 -17.07
CA LEU A 5 9.71 4.53 -17.52
C LEU A 5 9.24 4.92 -18.92
N THR A 6 9.02 3.93 -19.79
CA THR A 6 8.34 4.18 -21.07
C THR A 6 6.92 4.71 -20.78
N LYS A 7 6.32 5.46 -21.72
CA LYS A 7 4.93 5.94 -21.58
C LYS A 7 3.95 4.82 -21.22
N LYS A 8 4.17 3.61 -21.80
CA LYS A 8 3.38 2.42 -21.50
C LYS A 8 3.57 1.95 -20.05
N GLN A 9 4.80 1.86 -19.57
CA GLN A 9 5.09 1.46 -18.19
C GLN A 9 4.56 2.49 -17.18
N GLN A 10 4.67 3.79 -17.49
CA GLN A 10 4.10 4.85 -16.65
C GLN A 10 2.59 4.69 -16.54
N ALA A 11 1.88 4.49 -17.67
CA ALA A 11 0.43 4.28 -17.67
C ALA A 11 -0.01 2.99 -16.94
N ILE A 12 0.87 1.99 -16.82
CA ILE A 12 0.62 0.80 -15.99
C ILE A 12 0.80 1.17 -14.51
N ALA A 13 1.89 1.85 -14.15
CA ALA A 13 2.15 2.26 -12.78
C ALA A 13 1.07 3.22 -12.22
N ASP A 14 0.64 4.20 -13.02
CA ASP A 14 -0.40 5.15 -12.63
C ASP A 14 -1.73 4.43 -12.38
N ARG A 15 -2.09 3.47 -13.25
CA ARG A 15 -3.28 2.63 -13.07
C ARG A 15 -3.20 1.78 -11.81
N GLU A 16 -2.05 1.19 -11.53
CA GLU A 16 -1.84 0.42 -10.32
C GLU A 16 -2.07 1.27 -9.06
N ILE A 17 -1.57 2.52 -9.06
CA ILE A 17 -1.80 3.48 -7.97
C ILE A 17 -3.29 3.79 -7.82
N GLU A 18 -4.01 4.04 -8.91
CA GLU A 18 -5.46 4.28 -8.86
C GLU A 18 -6.22 3.10 -8.26
N LEU A 19 -5.90 1.87 -8.68
CA LEU A 19 -6.53 0.66 -8.14
C LEU A 19 -6.20 0.47 -6.65
N ILE A 20 -4.98 0.80 -6.22
CA ILE A 20 -4.59 0.78 -4.81
C ILE A 20 -5.43 1.79 -4.00
N GLN A 21 -5.69 2.99 -4.51
CA GLN A 21 -6.54 3.98 -3.81
C GLN A 21 -8.00 3.53 -3.71
N LEU A 22 -8.53 2.88 -4.75
CA LEU A 22 -9.86 2.27 -4.71
C LEU A 22 -9.92 1.14 -3.68
N ALA A 23 -8.93 0.26 -3.67
CA ALA A 23 -8.84 -0.83 -2.70
C ALA A 23 -8.72 -0.30 -1.26
N LYS A 24 -7.91 0.76 -1.03
CA LYS A 24 -7.82 1.44 0.27
C LYS A 24 -9.19 1.94 0.72
N SER A 25 -9.95 2.56 -0.17
CA SER A 25 -11.29 3.08 0.13
C SER A 25 -12.27 1.96 0.48
N LEU A 26 -12.26 0.87 -0.28
CA LEU A 26 -13.07 -0.33 0.01
C LEU A 26 -12.72 -0.95 1.38
N VAL A 27 -11.43 -1.03 1.71
CA VAL A 27 -10.97 -1.54 3.01
C VAL A 27 -11.36 -0.60 4.14
N GLN A 28 -11.31 0.72 3.92
CA GLN A 28 -11.73 1.72 4.90
C GLN A 28 -13.21 1.56 5.27
N GLU A 29 -14.05 1.31 4.28
CA GLU A 29 -15.50 1.21 4.47
C GLU A 29 -15.94 -0.17 4.98
N GLN A 30 -15.28 -1.24 4.52
CA GLN A 30 -15.83 -2.61 4.65
C GLN A 30 -14.87 -3.56 5.38
N GLY A 31 -13.63 -3.15 5.62
CA GLY A 31 -12.57 -3.98 6.21
C GLY A 31 -11.92 -4.94 5.22
N PHE A 32 -10.71 -5.41 5.56
CA PHE A 32 -9.89 -6.28 4.72
C PHE A 32 -10.56 -7.59 4.31
N ALA A 33 -11.32 -8.21 5.22
CA ALA A 33 -11.98 -9.49 4.95
C ALA A 33 -13.03 -9.39 3.82
N ASN A 34 -13.64 -8.22 3.67
CA ASN A 34 -14.70 -7.95 2.70
C ASN A 34 -14.18 -7.37 1.38
N LEU A 35 -12.87 -7.12 1.26
CA LEU A 35 -12.24 -6.78 -0.01
C LEU A 35 -12.36 -7.98 -0.95
N THR A 36 -12.90 -7.76 -2.14
CA THR A 36 -12.99 -8.79 -3.20
C THR A 36 -12.61 -8.18 -4.54
N MET A 37 -12.13 -9.03 -5.45
CA MET A 37 -11.81 -8.62 -6.82
C MET A 37 -13.03 -8.08 -7.56
N ASP A 38 -14.22 -8.63 -7.32
CA ASP A 38 -15.45 -8.15 -7.95
C ASP A 38 -15.85 -6.76 -7.43
N LYS A 39 -15.68 -6.47 -6.13
CA LYS A 39 -15.93 -5.13 -5.59
C LYS A 39 -14.93 -4.10 -6.10
N LEU A 40 -13.65 -4.48 -6.20
CA LEU A 40 -12.61 -3.64 -6.81
C LEU A 40 -12.93 -3.36 -8.28
N THR A 41 -13.38 -4.38 -9.01
CA THR A 41 -13.83 -4.25 -10.41
C THR A 41 -15.03 -3.32 -10.53
N ALA A 42 -16.05 -3.50 -9.71
CA ALA A 42 -17.25 -2.67 -9.74
C ALA A 42 -16.98 -1.20 -9.38
N SER A 43 -15.94 -0.94 -8.57
CA SER A 43 -15.57 0.41 -8.11
C SER A 43 -14.57 1.11 -9.05
N SER A 44 -14.14 0.42 -10.10
CA SER A 44 -13.07 0.86 -11.01
C SER A 44 -13.61 1.15 -12.40
N PRO A 45 -13.06 2.16 -13.11
CA PRO A 45 -13.42 2.40 -14.52
C PRO A 45 -12.82 1.34 -15.48
N TYR A 46 -11.98 0.44 -14.98
CA TYR A 46 -11.25 -0.53 -15.79
C TYR A 46 -12.00 -1.86 -15.94
N SER A 47 -11.80 -2.53 -17.07
CA SER A 47 -12.38 -3.85 -17.30
C SER A 47 -11.85 -4.89 -16.31
N LYS A 48 -12.63 -5.96 -16.06
CA LYS A 48 -12.19 -7.10 -15.23
C LYS A 48 -10.82 -7.62 -15.69
N GLY A 49 -10.64 -7.87 -16.98
CA GLY A 49 -9.35 -8.34 -17.52
C GLY A 49 -8.19 -7.37 -17.24
N THR A 50 -8.43 -6.06 -17.32
CA THR A 50 -7.41 -5.05 -16.99
C THR A 50 -6.98 -5.13 -15.54
N ILE A 51 -7.91 -5.31 -14.59
CA ILE A 51 -7.60 -5.38 -13.16
C ILE A 51 -6.84 -6.67 -12.84
N TYR A 52 -7.25 -7.80 -13.44
CA TYR A 52 -6.56 -9.07 -13.26
C TYR A 52 -5.16 -9.09 -13.87
N ASN A 53 -4.84 -8.19 -14.82
CA ASN A 53 -3.47 -7.99 -15.28
C ASN A 53 -2.57 -7.28 -14.24
N HIS A 54 -3.16 -6.60 -13.25
CA HIS A 54 -2.43 -5.98 -12.15
C HIS A 54 -2.40 -6.89 -10.90
N PHE A 55 -3.52 -7.53 -10.57
CA PHE A 55 -3.66 -8.34 -9.36
C PHE A 55 -4.39 -9.63 -9.68
N CYS A 56 -3.76 -10.78 -9.44
CA CYS A 56 -4.38 -12.10 -9.70
C CYS A 56 -5.40 -12.48 -8.62
N SER A 57 -5.20 -11.96 -7.40
CA SER A 57 -6.01 -12.25 -6.22
C SER A 57 -6.27 -11.00 -5.36
N LYS A 58 -7.20 -11.10 -4.40
CA LYS A 58 -7.39 -10.02 -3.42
C LYS A 58 -6.18 -9.89 -2.48
N GLU A 59 -5.47 -11.00 -2.25
CA GLU A 59 -4.25 -11.03 -1.46
C GLU A 59 -3.13 -10.23 -2.12
N ASP A 60 -3.02 -10.29 -3.45
CA ASP A 60 -2.09 -9.44 -4.22
C ASP A 60 -2.43 -7.95 -4.06
N VAL A 61 -3.72 -7.60 -4.03
CA VAL A 61 -4.17 -6.23 -3.75
C VAL A 61 -3.76 -5.80 -2.34
N ILE A 62 -3.87 -6.68 -1.34
CA ILE A 62 -3.44 -6.41 0.04
C ILE A 62 -1.92 -6.25 0.12
N LEU A 63 -1.14 -7.06 -0.60
CA LEU A 63 0.30 -6.88 -0.70
C LEU A 63 0.67 -5.55 -1.38
N ALA A 64 -0.05 -5.16 -2.43
CA ALA A 64 0.17 -3.88 -3.09
C ALA A 64 -0.13 -2.69 -2.15
N LEU A 65 -1.21 -2.77 -1.37
CA LEU A 65 -1.50 -1.80 -0.30
C LEU A 65 -0.38 -1.76 0.76
N CYS A 66 0.18 -2.91 1.13
CA CYS A 66 1.30 -2.99 2.07
C CYS A 66 2.57 -2.33 1.50
N ILE A 67 2.91 -2.61 0.24
CA ILE A 67 4.05 -1.98 -0.44
C ILE A 67 3.84 -0.47 -0.52
N HIS A 68 2.63 -0.01 -0.84
CA HIS A 68 2.28 1.40 -0.83
C HIS A 68 2.44 2.02 0.56
N SER A 69 1.95 1.34 1.61
CA SER A 69 2.12 1.74 3.01
C SER A 69 3.59 1.94 3.37
N LEU A 70 4.44 0.95 3.07
CA LEU A 70 5.87 0.99 3.40
C LEU A 70 6.59 2.14 2.68
N LYS A 71 6.21 2.44 1.43
CA LYS A 71 6.74 3.60 0.69
C LYS A 71 6.34 4.92 1.34
N SER A 72 5.08 5.06 1.78
CA SER A 72 4.62 6.25 2.50
C SER A 72 5.32 6.40 3.86
N GLU A 73 5.49 5.30 4.59
CA GLU A 73 6.16 5.27 5.89
C GLU A 73 7.65 5.60 5.80
N ALA A 74 8.33 5.17 4.74
CA ALA A 74 9.74 5.45 4.50
C ALA A 74 10.06 6.95 4.49
N ILE A 75 9.12 7.81 4.06
CA ILE A 75 9.28 9.27 4.09
C ILE A 75 9.44 9.79 5.53
N PHE A 76 8.71 9.21 6.50
CA PHE A 76 8.85 9.57 7.91
C PHE A 76 10.17 9.08 8.47
N PHE A 77 10.57 7.85 8.15
CA PHE A 77 11.86 7.31 8.57
C PHE A 77 13.03 8.12 8.04
N GLU A 78 13.00 8.52 6.77
CA GLU A 78 14.03 9.37 6.17
C GLU A 78 14.14 10.72 6.90
N ARG A 79 13.01 11.36 7.20
CA ARG A 79 12.98 12.62 7.97
C ARG A 79 13.58 12.45 9.36
N THR A 80 13.24 11.36 10.05
CA THR A 80 13.77 11.07 11.40
C THR A 80 15.26 10.70 11.39
N ALA A 81 15.75 10.06 10.32
CA ALA A 81 17.17 9.76 10.17
C ALA A 81 18.01 11.05 10.01
N LYS A 82 17.46 12.04 9.29
CA LYS A 82 18.05 13.37 9.06
C LYS A 82 17.87 14.33 10.24
N PHE A 83 17.06 13.99 11.23
CA PHE A 83 16.87 14.80 12.42
C PHE A 83 18.18 14.97 13.21
N ASN A 84 18.53 16.21 13.57
CA ASN A 84 19.71 16.50 14.36
C ASN A 84 19.41 16.25 15.85
N GLY A 85 19.67 15.04 16.31
CA GLY A 85 19.50 14.61 17.70
C GLY A 85 20.35 13.40 18.02
N ASN A 86 20.49 13.09 19.30
CA ASN A 86 21.16 11.87 19.75
C ASN A 86 20.33 10.61 19.41
N THR A 87 20.92 9.43 19.58
CA THR A 87 20.28 8.15 19.26
C THR A 87 18.91 7.98 19.92
N ARG A 88 18.78 8.38 21.19
CA ARG A 88 17.52 8.28 21.94
C ARG A 88 16.44 9.19 21.33
N GLU A 89 16.79 10.43 21.01
CA GLU A 89 15.87 11.39 20.38
C GLU A 89 15.42 10.92 19.00
N LYS A 90 16.33 10.35 18.20
CA LYS A 90 15.99 9.77 16.88
C LYS A 90 15.00 8.60 17.01
N ILE A 91 15.19 7.71 17.98
CA ILE A 91 14.26 6.60 18.24
C ILE A 91 12.87 7.13 18.66
N ILE A 92 12.84 8.15 19.52
CA ILE A 92 11.58 8.79 19.94
C ILE A 92 10.90 9.47 18.73
N ALA A 93 11.65 10.22 17.92
CA ALA A 93 11.14 10.87 16.72
C ALA A 93 10.57 9.86 15.72
N MET A 94 11.20 8.69 15.57
CA MET A 94 10.69 7.58 14.76
C MET A 94 9.34 7.07 15.27
N HIS A 95 9.21 6.82 16.58
CA HIS A 95 7.93 6.39 17.17
C HIS A 95 6.83 7.45 17.02
N VAL A 96 7.17 8.73 17.22
CA VAL A 96 6.22 9.84 17.04
C VAL A 96 5.80 9.94 15.57
N GLY A 97 6.76 9.84 14.64
CA GLY A 97 6.49 9.83 13.20
C GLY A 97 5.54 8.71 12.80
N TYR A 98 5.79 7.49 13.27
CA TYR A 98 4.90 6.36 13.04
C TYR A 98 3.50 6.57 13.62
N ARG A 99 3.38 7.09 14.86
CA ARG A 99 2.07 7.38 15.47
C ARG A 99 1.29 8.43 14.69
N ILE A 100 1.95 9.45 14.17
CA ILE A 100 1.33 10.47 13.30
C ILE A 100 0.86 9.81 12.01
N TYR A 101 1.72 9.02 11.37
CA TYR A 101 1.38 8.26 10.17
C TYR A 101 0.15 7.36 10.39
N ALA A 102 0.15 6.53 11.43
CA ALA A 102 -0.96 5.62 11.73
C ALA A 102 -2.28 6.34 12.00
N ARG A 103 -2.22 7.57 12.53
CA ARG A 103 -3.42 8.40 12.74
C ARG A 103 -3.95 9.03 11.44
N MET A 104 -3.06 9.41 10.53
CA MET A 104 -3.46 9.97 9.22
C MET A 104 -3.89 8.87 8.24
N GLU A 105 -3.27 7.70 8.34
CA GLU A 105 -3.40 6.59 7.40
C GLU A 105 -3.70 5.26 8.12
N PRO A 106 -4.88 5.14 8.78
CA PRO A 106 -5.21 3.98 9.61
C PRO A 106 -5.30 2.67 8.83
N VAL A 107 -5.81 2.71 7.59
CA VAL A 107 -5.90 1.53 6.72
C VAL A 107 -4.50 1.05 6.32
N LEU A 108 -3.65 1.96 5.84
CA LEU A 108 -2.32 1.61 5.34
C LEU A 108 -1.43 1.11 6.48
N SER A 109 -1.40 1.81 7.61
CA SER A 109 -0.62 1.39 8.79
C SER A 109 -1.01 0.00 9.31
N THR A 110 -2.29 -0.36 9.24
CA THR A 110 -2.77 -1.72 9.59
C THR A 110 -2.38 -2.76 8.53
N CYS A 111 -2.27 -2.35 7.27
CA CYS A 111 -1.97 -3.25 6.15
C CYS A 111 -0.63 -3.95 6.30
N ALA A 112 0.38 -3.29 6.87
CA ALA A 112 1.69 -3.90 7.14
C ALA A 112 1.63 -5.11 8.08
N ILE A 113 0.65 -5.12 8.99
CA ILE A 113 0.39 -6.24 9.91
C ILE A 113 -0.44 -7.32 9.20
N VAL A 114 -1.52 -6.92 8.53
CA VAL A 114 -2.45 -7.84 7.83
C VAL A 114 -1.74 -8.62 6.72
N ALA A 115 -0.86 -7.97 5.96
CA ALA A 115 -0.11 -8.61 4.89
C ALA A 115 0.79 -9.75 5.35
N LYS A 116 1.14 -9.81 6.65
CA LYS A 116 1.96 -10.89 7.23
C LYS A 116 1.13 -12.02 7.82
N THR A 117 -0.20 -11.93 7.78
CA THR A 117 -1.07 -12.99 8.26
C THR A 117 -1.02 -14.19 7.30
N PRO A 118 -1.16 -15.44 7.80
CA PRO A 118 -1.10 -16.63 6.95
C PRO A 118 -2.07 -16.60 5.77
N TRP A 119 -3.28 -16.06 5.96
CA TRP A 119 -4.27 -16.01 4.88
C TRP A 119 -3.81 -15.17 3.68
N VAL A 120 -2.88 -14.21 3.87
CA VAL A 120 -2.37 -13.36 2.78
C VAL A 120 -1.15 -14.02 2.19
N LEU A 121 -0.16 -14.33 3.04
CA LEU A 121 1.13 -14.85 2.59
C LEU A 121 1.01 -16.18 1.85
N GLU A 122 0.11 -17.07 2.26
CA GLU A 122 -0.03 -18.40 1.64
C GLU A 122 -0.82 -18.38 0.33
N LYS A 123 -1.53 -17.29 0.03
CA LYS A 123 -2.46 -17.18 -1.11
C LYS A 123 -2.11 -16.10 -2.11
N ALA A 124 -1.20 -15.21 -1.74
CA ALA A 124 -0.60 -14.27 -2.67
C ALA A 124 0.14 -15.01 -3.79
N SER A 125 0.19 -14.37 -4.95
CA SER A 125 0.96 -14.85 -6.09
C SER A 125 2.46 -14.94 -5.73
N PRO A 126 3.20 -15.94 -6.25
CA PRO A 126 4.64 -16.10 -6.00
C PRO A 126 5.51 -14.92 -6.44
#